data_AF-A0A2V7V6F5-F1
#
_entry.id   AF-A0A2V7V6F5-F1
#
_cell.length_a   1.000
_cell.length_b   1.000
_cell.length_c   1.000
_cell.angle_alpha   90.00
_cell.angle_beta   90.00
_cell.angle_gamma   90.00
#
_symmetry.space_group_name_H-M   'P 1'
#
loop_
_entity.id
_entity.type
_entity.pdbx_description
1 polymer ?
#
loop_
_entity_poly.entity_id
_entity_poly.type
_entity_poly.pdbx_seq_one_letter_code
_entity_poly.pdbx_strand_id
1 'polypeptide(L)'
;GLLSWLVLIPTIALFGEGRMTPLFPATTLISQMSPDEIWSRYIRYIGAGAVAAGGIINLVKAMPTIIDSFRASFRDLRLSDEGAAARPRTERDLPLSLVLGGSLALTLFMAFLPQLKAVPGFGVSLLSAITIVLFGFFFSVVSSRITGELGSSSNPISGMAIATLMGTCLIFIVLGWTGHAYTAAALSIGTVVGIAASNAGTTSQDLKTSFLVGGTPWRQQVAIMVGVLTSVLVIGWTLQVLNRNNTRIQEAAYDVVLSPRPDARVMTGPDGQSYRLARAGGMATLPDGAYL
;
A
#
# COMPACT_ATOMS: atom_id res chain seq x y z
N GLY A 1 13.26 -16.32 -1.05
CA GLY A 1 14.73 -16.12 -1.14
C GLY A 1 15.43 -17.43 -0.88
N LEU A 2 15.97 -17.63 0.32
CA LEU A 2 16.68 -18.86 0.70
C LEU A 2 15.83 -20.14 0.54
N LEU A 3 14.65 -20.18 1.16
CA LEU A 3 13.72 -21.32 1.08
C LEU A 3 13.30 -21.63 -0.36
N SER A 4 13.11 -20.60 -1.17
CA SER A 4 12.76 -20.75 -2.58
C SER A 4 13.87 -21.50 -3.33
N TRP A 5 15.10 -21.01 -3.25
CA TRP A 5 16.22 -21.50 -4.05
C TRP A 5 16.83 -22.81 -3.54
N LEU A 6 16.91 -23.00 -2.22
CA LEU A 6 17.59 -24.16 -1.64
C LEU A 6 16.64 -25.31 -1.31
N VAL A 7 15.33 -25.05 -1.18
CA VAL A 7 14.36 -26.08 -0.76
C VAL A 7 13.30 -26.27 -1.83
N LEU A 8 12.53 -25.24 -2.16
CA LEU A 8 11.36 -25.39 -3.02
C LEU A 8 11.73 -25.72 -4.48
N ILE A 9 12.74 -25.07 -5.08
CA ILE A 9 13.16 -25.40 -6.45
C ILE A 9 13.66 -26.85 -6.53
N PRO A 10 14.63 -27.31 -5.72
CA PRO A 10 15.10 -28.70 -5.78
C PRO A 10 13.97 -29.71 -5.51
N THR A 11 13.07 -29.40 -4.58
CA THR A 11 11.92 -30.25 -4.28
C THR A 11 10.99 -30.37 -5.49
N ILE A 12 10.62 -29.25 -6.11
CA ILE A 12 9.75 -29.26 -7.29
C ILE A 12 10.43 -29.98 -8.47
N ALA A 13 11.73 -29.75 -8.68
CA ALA A 13 12.48 -30.44 -9.72
C ALA A 13 12.51 -31.96 -9.48
N LEU A 14 12.90 -32.39 -8.28
CA LEU A 14 13.06 -33.81 -7.92
C LEU A 14 11.74 -34.58 -7.95
N PHE A 15 10.67 -34.02 -7.41
CA PHE A 15 9.35 -34.68 -7.42
C PHE A 15 8.59 -34.46 -8.74
N GLY A 16 8.99 -33.49 -9.55
CA GLY A 16 8.36 -33.15 -10.82
C GLY A 16 8.99 -33.83 -12.04
N GLU A 17 10.23 -34.33 -11.93
CA GLU A 17 11.00 -34.90 -13.03
C GLU A 17 10.29 -36.08 -13.72
N GLY A 18 9.66 -36.97 -12.95
CA GLY A 18 8.94 -38.13 -13.46
C GLY A 18 7.55 -37.84 -14.04
N ARG A 19 7.11 -36.58 -14.10
CA ARG A 19 5.78 -36.24 -14.61
C ARG A 19 5.78 -36.22 -16.14
N MET A 20 4.87 -37.00 -16.73
CA MET A 20 4.64 -37.05 -18.18
C MET A 20 3.60 -36.05 -18.68
N THR A 21 2.96 -35.30 -17.76
CA THR A 21 1.97 -34.27 -18.08
C THR A 21 2.32 -32.94 -17.38
N PRO A 22 2.18 -31.80 -18.09
CA PRO A 22 2.38 -30.49 -17.49
C PRO A 22 1.48 -30.28 -16.26
N LEU A 23 2.03 -29.65 -15.22
CA LEU A 23 1.28 -29.26 -14.03
C LEU A 23 0.95 -27.76 -14.11
N PHE A 24 -0.34 -27.43 -14.12
CA PHE A 24 -0.82 -26.06 -14.09
C PHE A 24 -0.17 -25.28 -12.93
N PRO A 25 0.25 -24.00 -13.11
CA PRO A 25 -0.04 -23.09 -14.23
C PRO A 25 0.90 -23.22 -15.44
N ALA A 26 1.92 -24.09 -15.39
CA ALA A 26 2.82 -24.25 -16.51
C ALA A 26 2.26 -25.20 -17.58
N THR A 27 2.61 -24.93 -18.84
CA THR A 27 2.25 -25.75 -20.01
C THR A 27 3.39 -26.65 -20.48
N THR A 28 4.59 -26.51 -19.91
CA THR A 28 5.77 -27.35 -20.18
C THR A 28 5.99 -28.35 -19.04
N LEU A 29 6.73 -29.43 -19.32
CA LEU A 29 7.10 -30.42 -18.31
C LEU A 29 8.15 -29.85 -17.34
N ILE A 30 8.06 -30.21 -16.06
CA ILE A 30 8.98 -29.72 -15.02
C ILE A 30 10.42 -30.16 -15.31
N SER A 31 10.61 -31.35 -15.89
CA SER A 31 11.92 -31.86 -16.31
C SER A 31 12.61 -31.02 -17.40
N GLN A 32 11.86 -30.18 -18.11
CA GLN A 32 12.37 -29.30 -19.16
C GLN A 32 12.53 -27.86 -18.71
N MET A 33 12.23 -27.55 -17.44
CA MET A 33 12.29 -26.19 -16.93
C MET A 33 13.65 -25.88 -16.31
N SER A 34 14.14 -24.67 -16.57
CA SER A 34 15.25 -24.12 -15.79
C SER A 34 14.81 -23.75 -14.35
N PRO A 35 15.74 -23.59 -13.40
CA PRO A 35 15.45 -23.10 -12.06
C PRO A 35 14.65 -21.78 -12.04
N ASP A 36 14.98 -20.86 -12.95
CA ASP A 36 14.27 -19.57 -13.09
C ASP A 36 12.82 -19.74 -13.58
N GLU A 37 12.59 -20.73 -14.45
CA GLU A 37 11.24 -21.08 -14.90
C GLU A 37 10.42 -21.71 -13.78
N ILE A 38 11.00 -22.61 -12.99
CA ILE A 38 10.33 -23.18 -11.80
C ILE A 38 10.00 -22.06 -10.81
N TRP A 39 10.93 -21.13 -10.59
CA TRP A 39 10.72 -20.00 -9.70
C TRP A 39 9.58 -19.10 -10.17
N SER A 40 9.58 -18.72 -11.44
CA SER A 40 8.59 -17.81 -12.01
C SER A 40 7.20 -18.44 -12.16
N ARG A 41 7.12 -19.72 -12.52
CA ARG A 41 5.86 -20.42 -12.83
C ARG A 41 5.21 -21.11 -11.63
N TYR A 42 5.97 -21.49 -10.59
CA TYR A 42 5.39 -22.15 -9.40
C TYR A 42 5.63 -21.35 -8.12
N ILE A 43 6.89 -21.01 -7.82
CA ILE A 43 7.23 -20.43 -6.52
C ILE A 43 6.59 -19.05 -6.32
N ARG A 44 6.49 -18.23 -7.37
CA ARG A 44 5.76 -16.95 -7.29
C ARG A 44 4.31 -17.13 -6.84
N TYR A 45 3.60 -18.15 -7.35
CA TYR A 45 2.22 -18.43 -6.97
C TYR A 45 2.11 -19.02 -5.56
N ILE A 46 3.02 -19.91 -5.17
CA ILE A 46 3.12 -20.42 -3.79
C ILE A 46 3.36 -19.25 -2.82
N GLY A 47 4.29 -18.36 -3.16
CA GLY A 47 4.57 -17.15 -2.39
C GLY A 47 3.37 -16.22 -2.29
N ALA A 48 2.67 -15.98 -3.40
CA ALA A 48 1.44 -15.19 -3.41
C ALA A 48 0.36 -15.81 -2.50
N GLY A 49 0.17 -17.13 -2.57
CA GLY A 49 -0.74 -17.88 -1.70
C GLY A 49 -0.34 -17.81 -0.23
N ALA A 50 0.94 -17.93 0.09
CA ALA A 50 1.45 -17.80 1.45
C ALA A 50 1.24 -16.38 2.02
N VAL A 51 1.48 -15.34 1.22
CA VAL A 51 1.19 -13.94 1.61
C VAL A 51 -0.30 -13.74 1.83
N ALA A 52 -1.15 -14.26 0.94
CA ALA A 52 -2.60 -14.19 1.09
C ALA A 52 -3.10 -14.91 2.35
N ALA A 53 -2.62 -16.14 2.59
CA ALA A 53 -2.97 -16.90 3.79
C ALA A 53 -2.50 -16.19 5.07
N GLY A 54 -1.24 -15.73 5.10
CA GLY A 54 -0.70 -14.93 6.21
C GLY A 54 -1.52 -13.67 6.46
N GLY A 55 -1.96 -13.00 5.39
CA GLY A 55 -2.87 -11.86 5.44
C GLY A 55 -4.22 -12.17 6.09
N ILE A 56 -4.90 -13.21 5.62
CA ILE A 56 -6.20 -13.64 6.16
C ILE A 56 -6.07 -14.04 7.62
N ILE A 57 -5.06 -14.87 7.96
CA ILE A 57 -4.85 -15.33 9.33
C ILE A 57 -4.60 -14.15 10.25
N ASN A 58 -3.76 -13.19 9.84
CA ASN A 58 -3.49 -11.99 10.63
C ASN A 58 -4.73 -11.12 10.81
N LEU A 59 -5.55 -10.97 9.77
CA LEU A 59 -6.82 -10.26 9.86
C LEU A 59 -7.75 -10.94 10.87
N VAL A 60 -7.95 -12.25 10.75
CA VAL A 60 -8.80 -13.04 11.67
C VAL A 60 -8.31 -12.92 13.11
N LYS A 61 -6.99 -13.00 13.34
CA LYS A 61 -6.40 -12.83 14.68
C LYS A 61 -6.57 -11.42 15.23
N ALA A 62 -6.56 -10.40 14.37
CA ALA A 62 -6.74 -9.00 14.77
C ALA A 62 -8.22 -8.62 14.99
N MET A 63 -9.18 -9.39 14.47
CA MET A 63 -10.62 -9.08 14.54
C MET A 63 -11.13 -8.74 15.96
N PRO A 64 -10.79 -9.49 17.03
CA PRO A 64 -11.28 -9.17 18.38
C PRO A 64 -10.82 -7.77 18.83
N THR A 65 -9.53 -7.48 18.66
CA THR A 65 -8.96 -6.17 19.02
C THR A 65 -9.55 -5.03 18.18
N ILE A 66 -9.83 -5.29 16.89
CA ILE A 66 -10.51 -4.34 16.01
C ILE A 66 -11.91 -4.02 16.58
N ILE A 67 -12.70 -5.05 16.90
CA ILE A 67 -14.07 -4.88 17.42
C ILE A 67 -14.09 -4.16 18.77
N ASP A 68 -13.18 -4.51 19.68
CA ASP A 68 -13.11 -3.89 21.00
C ASP A 68 -12.69 -2.42 20.93
N SER A 69 -11.78 -2.08 20.01
CA SER A 69 -11.39 -0.70 19.74
C SER A 69 -12.54 0.08 19.09
N PHE A 70 -13.30 -0.56 18.18
CA PHE A 70 -14.53 0.01 17.61
C PHE A 70 -15.52 0.46 18.69
N ARG A 71 -15.85 -0.46 19.59
CA ARG A 71 -16.82 -0.21 20.66
C ARG A 71 -16.35 0.90 21.59
N ALA A 72 -15.06 0.96 21.89
CA ALA A 72 -14.47 2.01 22.70
C ALA A 72 -14.57 3.38 22.03
N SER A 73 -14.14 3.51 20.77
CA SER A 73 -14.18 4.79 20.05
C SER A 73 -15.59 5.35 19.88
N PHE A 74 -16.58 4.50 19.60
CA PHE A 74 -17.98 4.94 19.51
C PHE A 74 -18.54 5.43 20.86
N ARG A 75 -18.08 4.88 21.98
CA ARG A 75 -18.46 5.34 23.31
C ARG A 75 -17.81 6.69 23.64
N ASP A 76 -16.54 6.86 23.34
CA ASP A 76 -15.80 8.09 23.64
C ASP A 76 -16.31 9.28 22.80
N LEU A 77 -16.71 9.02 21.54
CA LEU A 77 -17.37 10.02 20.69
C LEU A 77 -18.71 10.52 21.27
N ARG A 78 -19.43 9.70 22.06
CA ARG A 78 -20.70 10.10 22.70
C ARG A 78 -20.52 10.92 23.97
N LEU A 79 -19.32 10.94 24.55
CA LEU A 79 -19.03 11.55 25.86
C LEU A 79 -18.24 12.87 25.75
N SER A 80 -17.92 13.33 24.55
CA SER A 80 -16.94 14.41 24.33
C SER A 80 -17.49 15.85 24.43
N ASP A 81 -18.66 16.08 25.05
CA ASP A 81 -19.34 17.39 25.03
C ASP A 81 -19.13 18.26 26.29
N GLU A 82 -18.24 17.89 27.22
CA GLU A 82 -18.02 18.68 28.44
C GLU A 82 -16.73 19.54 28.39
N GLY A 83 -16.95 20.86 28.26
CA GLY A 83 -16.14 21.93 28.87
C GLY A 83 -14.72 22.16 28.36
N ALA A 84 -14.56 22.87 27.23
CA ALA A 84 -13.26 23.26 26.68
C ALA A 84 -12.52 24.37 27.48
N ALA A 85 -13.19 25.08 28.39
CA ALA A 85 -12.68 26.35 28.94
C ALA A 85 -11.71 26.22 30.14
N ALA A 86 -11.57 25.04 30.75
CA ALA A 86 -10.76 24.88 31.99
C ALA A 86 -9.73 23.73 31.95
N ARG A 87 -9.37 23.22 30.77
CA ARG A 87 -8.46 22.06 30.69
C ARG A 87 -7.00 22.43 30.98
N PRO A 88 -6.30 21.66 31.85
CA PRO A 88 -4.86 21.75 32.07
C PRO A 88 -4.09 21.75 30.74
N ARG A 89 -2.92 22.40 30.70
CA ARG A 89 -2.08 22.46 29.49
C ARG A 89 -1.67 21.09 28.92
N THR A 90 -1.73 20.04 29.74
CA THR A 90 -1.44 18.64 29.40
C THR A 90 -2.60 17.94 28.69
N GLU A 91 -3.79 18.54 28.70
CA GLU A 91 -5.02 18.02 28.08
C GLU A 91 -5.49 18.89 26.89
N ARG A 92 -4.70 19.89 26.53
CA ARG A 92 -4.97 20.76 25.37
C ARG A 92 -4.52 20.07 24.09
N ASP A 93 -5.49 19.50 23.40
CA ASP A 93 -5.34 18.84 22.11
C ASP A 93 -5.68 19.78 20.94
N LEU A 94 -5.40 19.37 19.69
CA LEU A 94 -5.91 20.03 18.51
C LEU A 94 -7.45 19.99 18.51
N PRO A 95 -8.12 21.07 18.09
CA PRO A 95 -9.58 21.09 18.04
C PRO A 95 -10.08 20.03 17.08
N LEU A 96 -11.07 19.24 17.51
CA LEU A 96 -11.61 18.11 16.74
C LEU A 96 -12.10 18.53 15.35
N SER A 97 -12.63 19.76 15.21
CA SER A 97 -13.04 20.33 13.92
C SER A 97 -11.88 20.47 12.93
N LEU A 98 -10.69 20.83 13.39
CA LEU A 98 -9.49 20.91 12.56
C LEU A 98 -9.00 19.51 12.16
N VAL A 99 -9.06 18.54 13.08
CA VAL A 99 -8.63 17.15 12.81
C VAL A 99 -9.58 16.47 11.81
N LEU A 100 -10.89 16.57 12.03
CA LEU A 100 -11.90 16.02 11.12
C LEU A 100 -11.91 16.75 9.78
N GLY A 101 -11.84 18.09 9.78
CA GLY A 101 -11.77 18.88 8.55
C GLY A 101 -10.51 18.60 7.75
N GLY A 102 -9.35 18.54 8.41
CA GLY A 102 -8.06 18.27 7.78
C GLY A 102 -7.96 16.85 7.22
N SER A 103 -8.44 15.84 7.95
CA SER A 103 -8.45 14.45 7.48
C SER A 103 -9.41 14.23 6.29
N LEU A 104 -10.58 14.89 6.31
CA LEU A 104 -11.51 14.88 5.19
C LEU A 104 -10.90 15.59 3.96
N ALA A 105 -10.31 16.77 4.15
CA ALA A 105 -9.65 17.51 3.09
C ALA A 105 -8.49 16.72 2.46
N LEU A 106 -7.65 16.07 3.28
CA LEU A 106 -6.54 15.24 2.81
C LEU A 106 -7.04 14.03 2.03
N THR A 107 -8.11 13.38 2.50
CA THR A 107 -8.76 12.28 1.78
C THR A 107 -9.27 12.74 0.42
N LEU A 108 -10.02 13.84 0.38
CA LEU A 108 -10.55 14.36 -0.87
C LEU A 108 -9.40 14.72 -1.82
N PHE A 109 -8.36 15.38 -1.31
CA PHE A 109 -7.15 15.66 -2.09
C PHE A 109 -6.53 14.38 -2.66
N MET A 110 -6.41 13.31 -1.86
CA MET A 110 -5.92 12.01 -2.33
C MET A 110 -6.83 11.43 -3.42
N ALA A 111 -8.15 11.52 -3.30
CA ALA A 111 -9.10 11.07 -4.32
C ALA A 111 -8.87 11.73 -5.69
N PHE A 112 -8.32 12.96 -5.70
CA PHE A 112 -8.01 13.71 -6.92
C PHE A 112 -6.55 13.53 -7.40
N LEU A 113 -5.71 12.77 -6.70
CA LEU A 113 -4.32 12.55 -7.10
C LEU A 113 -4.23 11.85 -8.47
N PRO A 114 -3.29 12.27 -9.34
CA PRO A 114 -3.12 11.71 -10.69
C PRO A 114 -2.84 10.20 -10.71
N GLN A 115 -2.25 9.65 -9.65
CA GLN A 115 -1.94 8.23 -9.50
C GLN A 115 -3.22 7.38 -9.36
N LEU A 116 -4.28 7.93 -8.75
CA LEU A 116 -5.61 7.31 -8.69
C LEU A 116 -6.46 7.61 -9.93
N LYS A 117 -6.13 8.68 -10.69
CA LYS A 117 -6.69 8.95 -12.03
C LYS A 117 -6.09 8.08 -13.14
N ALA A 118 -5.00 7.36 -12.87
CA ALA A 118 -4.44 6.39 -13.80
C ALA A 118 -5.40 5.21 -14.04
N VAL A 119 -6.40 5.03 -13.17
CA VAL A 119 -7.49 4.09 -13.38
C VAL A 119 -8.67 4.80 -14.03
N PRO A 120 -9.15 4.36 -15.20
CA PRO A 120 -10.30 4.95 -15.86
C PRO A 120 -11.57 4.83 -14.98
N GLY A 121 -12.24 5.96 -14.74
CA GLY A 121 -13.59 5.98 -14.14
C GLY A 121 -13.66 6.64 -12.77
N PHE A 122 -14.52 7.66 -12.65
CA PHE A 122 -14.79 8.40 -11.41
C PHE A 122 -15.21 7.49 -10.24
N GLY A 123 -15.88 6.37 -10.54
CA GLY A 123 -16.31 5.38 -9.53
C GLY A 123 -15.15 4.72 -8.78
N VAL A 124 -14.02 4.49 -9.45
CA VAL A 124 -12.85 3.85 -8.81
C VAL A 124 -12.18 4.81 -7.85
N SER A 125 -11.97 6.06 -8.26
CA SER A 125 -11.37 7.09 -7.39
C SER A 125 -12.23 7.35 -6.16
N LEU A 126 -13.56 7.41 -6.32
CA LEU A 126 -14.49 7.59 -5.22
C LEU A 126 -14.47 6.40 -4.25
N LEU A 127 -14.57 5.16 -4.77
CA LEU A 127 -14.51 3.97 -3.92
C LEU A 127 -13.16 3.84 -3.22
N SER A 128 -12.07 4.17 -3.91
CA SER A 128 -10.71 4.18 -3.34
C SER A 128 -10.63 5.17 -2.17
N ALA A 129 -11.16 6.38 -2.34
CA ALA A 129 -11.19 7.40 -1.30
C ALA A 129 -12.01 6.93 -0.08
N ILE A 130 -13.21 6.39 -0.30
CA ILE A 130 -14.06 5.83 0.77
C ILE A 130 -13.31 4.72 1.50
N THR A 131 -12.66 3.83 0.76
CA THR A 131 -11.92 2.69 1.30
C THR A 131 -10.72 3.15 2.13
N ILE A 132 -10.00 4.20 1.69
CA ILE A 132 -8.91 4.84 2.45
C ILE A 132 -9.42 5.44 3.75
N VAL A 133 -10.53 6.19 3.73
CA VAL A 133 -11.10 6.75 4.98
C VAL A 133 -11.50 5.64 5.92
N LEU A 134 -12.23 4.66 5.40
CA LEU A 134 -12.81 3.60 6.20
C LEU A 134 -11.72 2.77 6.88
N PHE A 135 -10.83 2.16 6.09
CA PHE A 135 -9.74 1.35 6.66
C PHE A 135 -8.70 2.20 7.37
N GLY A 136 -8.40 3.40 6.88
CA GLY A 136 -7.48 4.34 7.51
C GLY A 136 -7.94 4.76 8.89
N PHE A 137 -9.19 5.18 9.04
CA PHE A 137 -9.78 5.50 10.35
C PHE A 137 -9.77 4.29 11.28
N PHE A 138 -10.26 3.15 10.78
CA PHE A 138 -10.39 1.93 11.59
C PHE A 138 -9.04 1.40 12.08
N PHE A 139 -8.05 1.30 11.19
CA PHE A 139 -6.72 0.84 11.55
C PHE A 139 -5.91 1.88 12.31
N SER A 140 -6.19 3.19 12.14
CA SER A 140 -5.57 4.23 12.98
C SER A 140 -6.02 4.11 14.43
N VAL A 141 -7.31 3.87 14.67
CA VAL A 141 -7.87 3.64 16.02
C VAL A 141 -7.22 2.41 16.67
N VAL A 142 -7.18 1.29 15.95
CA VAL A 142 -6.61 0.03 16.45
C VAL A 142 -5.12 0.18 16.73
N SER A 143 -4.39 0.79 15.80
CA SER A 143 -2.97 1.09 15.94
C SER A 143 -2.68 1.97 17.16
N SER A 144 -3.44 3.05 17.33
CA SER A 144 -3.33 4.00 18.44
C SER A 144 -3.50 3.29 19.78
N ARG A 145 -4.53 2.44 19.90
CA ARG A 145 -4.81 1.70 21.13
C ARG A 145 -3.74 0.66 21.46
N ILE A 146 -3.42 -0.21 20.51
CA ILE A 146 -2.40 -1.26 20.71
C ILE A 146 -1.06 -0.63 21.08
N THR A 147 -0.68 0.44 20.37
CA THR A 147 0.57 1.13 20.63
C THR A 147 0.56 1.89 21.96
N GLY A 148 -0.57 2.49 22.33
CA GLY A 148 -0.73 3.19 23.61
C GLY A 148 -0.65 2.24 24.81
N GLU A 149 -1.25 1.06 24.71
CA GLU A 149 -1.29 0.04 25.76
C GLU A 149 0.00 -0.79 25.82
N LEU A 150 0.45 -1.33 24.68
CA LEU A 150 1.52 -2.33 24.58
C LEU A 150 2.82 -1.82 23.96
N GLY A 151 2.80 -0.66 23.28
CA GLY A 151 3.93 -0.11 22.54
C GLY A 151 3.94 -0.47 21.04
N SER A 152 4.68 0.29 20.24
CA SER A 152 4.67 0.17 18.77
C SER A 152 5.24 -1.14 18.25
N SER A 153 6.14 -1.79 18.98
CA SER A 153 6.69 -3.11 18.64
C SER A 153 5.63 -4.21 18.55
N SER A 154 4.53 -4.05 19.28
CA SER A 154 3.40 -4.99 19.32
C SER A 154 2.31 -4.65 18.29
N ASN A 155 2.47 -3.55 17.55
CA ASN A 155 1.49 -3.08 16.61
C ASN A 155 1.54 -3.88 15.30
N PRO A 156 0.44 -4.56 14.89
CA PRO A 156 0.42 -5.41 13.70
C PRO A 156 0.29 -4.59 12.40
N ILE A 157 1.15 -3.59 12.17
CA ILE A 157 1.07 -2.67 11.02
C ILE A 157 1.10 -3.44 9.70
N SER A 158 1.99 -4.42 9.57
CA SER A 158 2.07 -5.28 8.40
C SER A 158 0.78 -6.08 8.18
N GLY A 159 0.17 -6.59 9.26
CA GLY A 159 -1.13 -7.26 9.21
C GLY A 159 -2.26 -6.34 8.75
N MET A 160 -2.31 -5.10 9.26
CA MET A 160 -3.31 -4.10 8.88
C MET A 160 -3.17 -3.66 7.40
N ALA A 161 -1.94 -3.51 6.92
CA ALA A 161 -1.68 -3.20 5.51
C ALA A 161 -2.12 -4.35 4.59
N ILE A 162 -1.80 -5.60 4.94
CA ILE A 162 -2.23 -6.77 4.15
C ILE A 162 -3.75 -6.92 4.19
N ALA A 163 -4.38 -6.76 5.36
CA ALA A 163 -5.83 -6.80 5.49
C ALA A 163 -6.52 -5.76 4.60
N THR A 164 -5.99 -4.53 4.57
CA THR A 164 -6.47 -3.46 3.68
C THR A 164 -6.34 -3.87 2.22
N LEU A 165 -5.16 -4.35 1.82
CA LEU A 165 -4.90 -4.75 0.44
C LEU A 165 -5.84 -5.88 0.00
N MET A 166 -5.95 -6.93 0.81
CA MET A 166 -6.81 -8.08 0.51
C MET A 166 -8.29 -7.71 0.49
N GLY A 167 -8.75 -6.91 1.45
CA GLY A 167 -10.13 -6.41 1.48
C GLY A 167 -10.44 -5.55 0.26
N THR A 168 -9.53 -4.65 -0.12
CA THR A 168 -9.67 -3.80 -1.30
C THR A 168 -9.69 -4.62 -2.59
N CYS A 169 -8.77 -5.58 -2.74
CA CYS A 169 -8.74 -6.48 -3.89
C CYS A 169 -10.02 -7.33 -3.99
N LEU A 170 -10.56 -7.80 -2.86
CA LEU A 170 -11.82 -8.55 -2.85
C LEU A 170 -12.99 -7.70 -3.32
N ILE A 171 -13.09 -6.45 -2.84
CA ILE A 171 -14.11 -5.49 -3.30
C ILE A 171 -14.00 -5.27 -4.81
N PHE A 172 -12.78 -5.06 -5.33
CA PHE A 172 -12.55 -4.86 -6.76
C PHE A 172 -12.94 -6.08 -7.59
N ILE A 173 -12.59 -7.29 -7.15
CA ILE A 173 -12.98 -8.54 -7.82
C ILE A 173 -14.51 -8.69 -7.88
N VAL A 174 -15.22 -8.41 -6.78
CA VAL A 174 -16.69 -8.48 -6.75
C VAL A 174 -17.34 -7.50 -7.73
N LEU A 175 -16.72 -6.33 -7.92
CA LEU A 175 -17.17 -5.30 -8.87
C LEU A 175 -16.69 -5.57 -10.32
N GLY A 176 -15.98 -6.66 -10.58
CA GLY A 176 -15.40 -6.98 -11.90
C GLY A 176 -14.22 -6.11 -12.29
N TRP A 177 -13.65 -5.34 -11.35
CA TRP A 177 -12.52 -4.45 -11.57
C TRP A 177 -11.21 -5.21 -11.52
N THR A 178 -10.84 -5.81 -12.65
CA THR A 178 -9.62 -6.61 -12.81
C THR A 178 -8.70 -5.97 -13.84
N GLY A 179 -7.38 -6.02 -13.59
CA GLY A 179 -6.35 -5.41 -14.45
C GLY A 179 -5.33 -4.57 -13.68
N HIS A 180 -4.22 -4.24 -14.33
CA HIS A 180 -3.06 -3.58 -13.71
C HIS A 180 -3.39 -2.24 -13.05
N ALA A 181 -4.27 -1.45 -13.68
CA ALA A 181 -4.68 -0.16 -13.13
C ALA A 181 -5.32 -0.32 -11.74
N TYR A 182 -6.17 -1.33 -11.57
CA TYR A 182 -6.82 -1.65 -10.29
C TYR A 182 -5.84 -2.24 -9.28
N THR A 183 -4.84 -3.01 -9.72
CA THR A 183 -3.75 -3.49 -8.86
C THR A 183 -2.95 -2.32 -8.29
N ALA A 184 -2.58 -1.34 -9.12
CA ALA A 184 -1.88 -0.13 -8.67
C ALA A 184 -2.72 0.69 -7.67
N ALA A 185 -4.03 0.81 -7.92
CA ALA A 185 -4.95 1.46 -6.98
C ALA A 185 -5.04 0.71 -5.64
N ALA A 186 -5.21 -0.62 -5.66
CA ALA A 186 -5.30 -1.42 -4.44
C ALA A 186 -4.01 -1.36 -3.61
N LEU A 187 -2.85 -1.41 -4.26
CA LEU A 187 -1.54 -1.20 -3.61
C LEU A 187 -1.44 0.19 -3.00
N SER A 188 -1.85 1.23 -3.74
CA SER A 188 -1.84 2.61 -3.25
C SER A 188 -2.71 2.79 -2.00
N ILE A 189 -3.92 2.22 -2.01
CA ILE A 189 -4.82 2.21 -0.84
C ILE A 189 -4.16 1.52 0.35
N GLY A 190 -3.61 0.32 0.14
CA GLY A 190 -2.90 -0.42 1.20
C GLY A 190 -1.71 0.36 1.77
N THR A 191 -0.94 1.05 0.92
CA THR A 191 0.18 1.89 1.34
C THR A 191 -0.29 3.10 2.17
N VAL A 192 -1.29 3.84 1.70
CA VAL A 192 -1.82 5.01 2.43
C VAL A 192 -2.35 4.61 3.79
N VAL A 193 -3.13 3.54 3.86
CA VAL A 193 -3.69 3.03 5.12
C VAL A 193 -2.60 2.50 6.04
N GLY A 194 -1.58 1.81 5.51
CA GLY A 194 -0.43 1.36 6.29
C GLY A 194 0.35 2.52 6.91
N ILE A 195 0.56 3.61 6.15
CA ILE A 195 1.20 4.84 6.66
C ILE A 195 0.32 5.49 7.74
N ALA A 196 -0.99 5.59 7.51
CA ALA A 196 -1.93 6.15 8.48
C ALA A 196 -1.91 5.36 9.79
N ALA A 197 -2.01 4.04 9.72
CA ALA A 197 -1.92 3.17 10.88
C ALA A 197 -0.58 3.34 11.61
N SER A 198 0.56 3.32 10.90
CA SER A 198 1.87 3.53 11.49
C SER A 198 1.95 4.87 12.24
N ASN A 199 1.56 5.96 11.59
CA ASN A 199 1.63 7.30 12.18
C ASN A 199 0.68 7.46 13.37
N ALA A 200 -0.51 6.87 13.32
CA ALA A 200 -1.45 6.89 14.45
C ALA A 200 -0.87 6.21 15.70
N GLY A 201 -0.20 5.06 15.51
CA GLY A 201 0.48 4.34 16.57
C GLY A 201 1.60 5.16 17.18
N THR A 202 2.55 5.63 16.35
CA THR A 202 3.67 6.46 16.81
C THR A 202 3.19 7.74 17.51
N THR A 203 2.18 8.42 16.96
CA THR A 203 1.60 9.61 17.59
C THR A 203 1.05 9.31 18.97
N SER A 204 0.37 8.17 19.14
CA SER A 204 -0.17 7.78 20.45
C SER A 204 0.92 7.45 21.47
N GLN A 205 2.00 6.82 21.01
CA GLN A 205 3.18 6.56 21.85
C GLN A 205 3.86 7.85 22.28
N ASP A 206 4.02 8.79 21.34
CA ASP A 206 4.62 10.10 21.58
C ASP A 206 3.76 10.96 22.50
N LEU A 207 2.43 10.90 22.37
CA LEU A 207 1.53 11.59 23.28
C LEU A 207 1.59 11.01 24.70
N LYS A 208 1.74 9.68 24.84
CA LYS A 208 1.95 9.03 26.14
C LYS A 208 3.26 9.47 26.79
N THR A 209 4.37 9.45 26.06
CA THR A 209 5.68 9.89 26.59
C THR A 209 5.66 11.38 26.92
N SER A 210 5.08 12.20 26.04
CA SER A 210 4.86 13.64 26.26
C SER A 210 4.03 13.88 27.53
N PHE A 211 2.94 13.13 27.74
CA PHE A 211 2.13 13.26 28.95
C PHE A 211 2.94 13.00 30.23
N LEU A 212 3.77 11.94 30.24
CA LEU A 212 4.61 11.59 31.40
C LEU A 212 5.63 12.66 31.77
N VAL A 213 6.18 13.39 30.78
CA VAL A 213 7.10 14.51 31.03
C VAL A 213 6.37 15.85 31.19
N GLY A 214 5.04 15.85 31.24
CA GLY A 214 4.22 17.04 31.39
C GLY A 214 4.24 17.97 30.16
N GLY A 215 4.32 17.41 28.96
CA GLY A 215 4.23 18.12 27.69
C GLY A 215 2.80 18.56 27.33
N THR A 216 2.66 19.31 26.24
CA THR A 216 1.37 19.81 25.74
C THR A 216 1.02 19.12 24.42
N PRO A 217 -0.09 18.33 24.34
CA PRO A 217 -0.41 17.47 23.20
C PRO A 217 -0.37 18.12 21.82
N TRP A 218 -0.99 19.30 21.66
CA TRP A 218 -1.04 19.96 20.36
C TRP A 218 0.35 20.33 19.83
N ARG A 219 1.31 20.65 20.71
CA ARG A 219 2.70 20.97 20.31
C ARG A 219 3.41 19.72 19.79
N GLN A 220 3.17 18.57 20.42
CA GLN A 220 3.73 17.29 19.98
C GLN A 220 3.18 16.90 18.60
N GLN A 221 1.88 17.06 18.38
CA GLN A 221 1.26 16.78 17.08
C GLN A 221 1.82 17.68 15.96
N VAL A 222 2.05 18.97 16.25
CA VAL A 222 2.72 19.87 15.29
C VAL A 222 4.15 19.43 15.01
N ALA A 223 4.92 19.05 16.03
CA ALA A 223 6.28 18.53 15.84
C ALA A 223 6.31 17.27 14.97
N ILE A 224 5.37 16.35 15.19
CA ILE A 224 5.21 15.13 14.36
C ILE A 224 4.87 15.50 12.92
N MET A 225 3.94 16.44 12.69
CA MET A 225 3.62 16.90 11.33
C MET A 225 4.85 17.45 10.60
N VAL A 226 5.67 18.27 11.28
CA VAL A 226 6.92 18.79 10.71
C VAL A 226 7.92 17.67 10.41
N GLY A 227 8.08 16.71 11.32
CA GLY A 227 8.96 15.55 11.13
C GLY A 227 8.54 14.67 9.97
N VAL A 228 7.24 14.40 9.83
CA VAL A 228 6.68 13.62 8.71
C VAL A 228 6.89 14.36 7.40
N LEU A 229 6.58 15.66 7.32
CA LEU A 229 6.78 16.46 6.11
C LEU A 229 8.25 16.47 5.68
N THR A 230 9.16 16.69 6.62
CA THR A 230 10.60 16.68 6.35
C THR A 230 11.05 15.31 5.82
N SER A 231 10.59 14.22 6.45
CA SER A 231 10.91 12.85 6.02
C SER A 231 10.39 12.54 4.63
N VAL A 232 9.15 12.93 4.32
CA VAL A 232 8.54 12.73 2.99
C VAL A 232 9.32 13.48 1.91
N LEU A 233 9.77 14.71 2.18
CA LEU A 233 10.58 15.48 1.23
C LEU A 233 11.95 14.81 0.97
N VAL A 234 12.65 14.41 2.03
CA VAL A 234 13.99 13.80 1.91
C VAL A 234 13.90 12.43 1.23
N ILE A 235 12.97 11.57 1.64
CA ILE A 235 12.77 10.25 1.05
C ILE A 235 12.30 10.38 -0.40
N GLY A 236 11.33 11.27 -0.67
CA GLY A 236 10.83 11.52 -2.01
C GLY A 236 11.92 12.00 -2.98
N TRP A 237 12.76 12.94 -2.53
CA TRP A 237 13.91 13.40 -3.30
C TRP A 237 14.91 12.27 -3.56
N THR A 238 15.26 11.50 -2.53
CA THR A 238 16.18 10.36 -2.66
C THR A 238 15.68 9.33 -3.67
N LEU A 239 14.39 8.99 -3.61
CA LEU A 239 13.75 8.07 -4.55
C LEU A 239 13.77 8.61 -5.99
N GLN A 240 13.55 9.92 -6.19
CA GLN A 240 13.64 10.52 -7.52
C GLN A 240 15.05 10.48 -8.09
N VAL A 241 16.07 10.75 -7.27
CA VAL A 241 17.48 10.65 -7.68
C VAL A 241 17.83 9.21 -8.05
N LEU A 242 17.46 8.24 -7.22
CA LEU A 242 17.68 6.82 -7.50
C LEU A 242 16.95 6.37 -8.77
N ASN A 243 15.70 6.79 -8.96
CA ASN A 243 14.94 6.46 -10.16
C ASN A 243 15.58 7.05 -11.41
N ARG A 244 16.00 8.32 -11.38
CA ARG A 244 16.66 8.97 -12.52
C ARG A 244 17.97 8.30 -12.89
N ASN A 245 18.77 7.90 -11.90
CA ASN A 245 20.09 7.30 -12.14
C ASN A 245 20.04 5.81 -12.51
N ASN A 246 19.00 5.08 -12.08
CA ASN A 246 18.86 3.65 -12.37
C ASN A 246 17.89 3.34 -13.53
N THR A 247 17.30 4.36 -14.17
CA THR A 247 16.49 4.15 -15.37
C THR A 247 17.39 3.63 -16.49
N ARG A 248 17.12 2.42 -16.98
CA ARG A 248 17.79 1.82 -18.14
C ARG A 248 16.80 1.71 -19.29
N ILE A 249 17.21 2.13 -20.48
CA ILE A 249 16.45 1.90 -21.71
C ILE A 249 16.96 0.58 -22.28
N GLN A 250 16.03 -0.34 -22.55
CA GLN A 250 16.32 -1.60 -23.22
C GLN A 250 15.59 -1.61 -24.55
N GLU A 251 16.28 -2.00 -25.61
CA GLU A 251 15.66 -2.25 -26.89
C GLU A 251 14.86 -3.55 -26.82
N ALA A 252 13.61 -3.49 -27.25
CA ALA A 252 12.74 -4.65 -27.33
C ALA A 252 11.85 -4.49 -28.57
N ALA A 253 11.78 -5.54 -29.38
CA ALA A 253 10.99 -5.56 -30.60
C ALA A 253 9.59 -6.08 -30.28
N TYR A 254 8.57 -5.28 -30.59
CA TYR A 254 7.16 -5.66 -30.47
C TYR A 254 6.42 -5.28 -31.77
N ASP A 255 5.62 -6.19 -32.30
CA ASP A 255 4.77 -5.97 -33.48
C ASP A 255 3.51 -5.16 -33.12
N VAL A 256 3.69 -4.02 -32.46
CA VAL A 256 2.61 -3.13 -32.02
C VAL A 256 3.01 -1.68 -32.26
N VAL A 257 2.19 -0.96 -33.03
CA VAL A 257 2.37 0.48 -33.24
C VAL A 257 1.68 1.23 -32.11
N LEU A 258 2.48 1.81 -31.21
CA LEU A 258 1.98 2.74 -30.21
C LEU A 258 1.81 4.13 -30.85
N SER A 259 0.64 4.73 -30.64
CA SER A 259 0.41 6.14 -30.97
C SER A 259 0.58 6.98 -29.70
N PRO A 260 1.77 7.56 -29.44
CA PRO A 260 1.97 8.42 -28.28
C PRO A 260 1.05 9.64 -28.35
N ARG A 261 0.63 10.14 -27.18
CA ARG A 261 -0.20 11.36 -27.14
C ARG A 261 0.57 12.55 -27.73
N PRO A 262 -0.12 13.53 -28.34
CA PRO A 262 0.54 14.70 -28.94
C PRO A 262 1.38 15.52 -27.95
N ASP A 263 0.99 15.52 -26.68
CA ASP A 263 1.63 16.18 -25.54
C ASP A 263 2.64 15.28 -24.79
N ALA A 264 2.92 14.09 -25.31
CA ALA A 264 3.83 13.14 -24.66
C ALA A 264 5.25 13.70 -24.55
N ARG A 265 5.89 13.41 -23.42
CA ARG A 265 7.27 13.82 -23.14
C ARG A 265 8.21 13.23 -24.18
N VAL A 266 9.05 14.07 -24.78
CA VAL A 266 10.11 13.65 -25.72
C VAL A 266 11.35 13.21 -24.93
N MET A 267 11.92 12.08 -25.31
CA MET A 267 13.16 11.55 -24.74
C MET A 267 14.06 11.01 -25.85
N THR A 268 15.37 11.12 -25.65
CA THR A 268 16.37 10.58 -26.59
C THR A 268 16.54 9.09 -26.36
N GLY A 269 16.43 8.31 -27.44
CA GLY A 269 16.65 6.86 -27.45
C GLY A 269 18.13 6.48 -27.42
N PRO A 270 18.45 5.19 -27.27
CA PRO A 270 19.82 4.67 -27.28
C PRO A 270 20.57 4.93 -28.59
N ASP A 271 19.83 5.06 -29.69
CA ASP A 271 20.27 5.38 -31.05
C ASP A 271 20.50 6.88 -31.30
N GLY A 272 20.28 7.74 -30.29
CA GLY A 272 20.41 9.19 -30.39
C GLY A 272 19.22 9.91 -31.03
N GLN A 273 18.17 9.18 -31.44
CA GLN A 273 16.96 9.78 -32.01
C GLN A 273 15.98 10.24 -30.93
N SER A 274 15.10 11.18 -31.27
CA SER A 274 14.10 11.71 -30.34
C SER A 274 12.78 10.96 -30.48
N TYR A 275 12.36 10.31 -29.40
CA TYR A 275 11.15 9.52 -29.31
C TYR A 275 10.13 10.16 -28.37
N ARG A 276 8.84 9.89 -28.58
CA ARG A 276 7.76 10.34 -27.68
C ARG A 276 7.38 9.21 -26.74
N LEU A 277 7.40 9.48 -25.45
CA LEU A 277 7.06 8.50 -24.43
C LEU A 277 5.59 8.03 -24.58
N ALA A 278 5.41 6.79 -25.00
CA ALA A 278 4.14 6.10 -24.95
C ALA A 278 4.05 5.27 -23.66
N ARG A 279 2.88 5.22 -23.02
CA ARG A 279 2.63 4.28 -21.92
C ARG A 279 1.61 3.26 -22.38
N ALA A 280 1.99 2.00 -22.33
CA ALA A 280 1.11 0.88 -22.62
C ALA A 280 0.65 0.24 -21.30
N GLY A 281 -0.63 -0.09 -21.22
CA GLY A 281 -1.25 -0.72 -20.06
C GLY A 281 -2.46 -1.56 -20.48
N GLY A 282 -2.50 -2.83 -20.10
CA GLY A 282 -3.61 -3.75 -20.36
C GLY A 282 -3.69 -4.31 -21.78
N MET A 283 -2.59 -4.29 -22.55
CA MET A 283 -2.56 -4.90 -23.90
C MET A 283 -2.09 -6.36 -23.84
N ALA A 284 -2.73 -7.24 -24.60
CA ALA A 284 -2.38 -8.67 -24.62
C ALA A 284 -1.02 -8.94 -25.28
N THR A 285 -0.61 -8.09 -26.22
CA THR A 285 0.56 -8.27 -27.10
C THR A 285 1.77 -7.42 -26.71
N LEU A 286 1.58 -6.45 -25.82
CA LEU A 286 2.64 -5.55 -25.38
C LEU A 286 2.63 -5.51 -23.85
N PRO A 287 3.77 -5.79 -23.18
CA PRO A 287 3.86 -5.66 -21.73
C PRO A 287 3.49 -4.25 -21.26
N ASP A 288 3.02 -4.16 -20.02
CA ASP A 288 2.70 -2.85 -19.45
C ASP A 288 4.01 -2.12 -19.12
N GLY A 289 4.14 -0.88 -19.58
CA GLY A 289 5.41 -0.19 -19.51
C GLY A 289 5.42 1.19 -20.14
N ALA A 290 6.57 1.85 -20.01
CA ALA A 290 6.91 3.07 -20.72
C ALA A 290 7.79 2.71 -21.92
N TYR A 291 7.36 3.15 -23.09
CA TYR A 291 7.97 2.88 -24.38
C TYR A 291 8.39 4.19 -25.02
N LEU A 292 9.48 4.14 -25.78
CA LEU A 292 9.99 5.22 -26.62
C LEU A 292 9.70 4.86 -28.07
#